data_AF-A0A1I7MS62-F1
#
_entry.id   AF-A0A1I7MS62-F1
#
_cell.length_a   1.000
_cell.length_b   1.000
_cell.length_c   1.000
_cell.angle_alpha   90.00
_cell.angle_beta   90.00
_cell.angle_gamma   90.00
#
_symmetry.space_group_name_H-M   'P 1'
#
loop_
_entity.id
_entity.type
_entity.pdbx_description
1 polymer ?
#
loop_
_entity_poly.entity_id
_entity_poly.type
_entity_poly.pdbx_seq_one_letter_code
_entity_poly.pdbx_strand_id
1 'polypeptide(L)'
;MALSSWDIEVETARGIVNTTKGHFDKIDQLKVDSQGAVMDAITATDNLEIGQALSMTNNEYLSIMLGSAEAVGDNICLKMHEAINAYVDGDRQVAEDAQAAVSAIPDEDPEADKVTPQVRNRPGVPQ
;
A
#
# COMPACT_ATOMS: atom_id res chain seq x y z
N MET A 1 3.72 -5.32 18.94
CA MET A 1 5.17 -5.39 18.64
C MET A 1 5.34 -4.79 17.25
N ALA A 2 5.63 -3.49 17.17
CA ALA A 2 5.82 -2.81 15.89
C ALA A 2 7.13 -3.29 15.26
N LEU A 3 7.10 -3.76 14.01
CA LEU A 3 8.32 -4.06 13.27
C LEU A 3 9.04 -2.74 13.01
N SER A 4 10.16 -2.53 13.72
CA SER A 4 10.85 -1.25 13.87
C SER A 4 11.64 -0.79 12.64
N SER A 5 11.16 -1.01 11.41
CA SER A 5 11.92 -0.61 10.22
C SER A 5 11.14 -0.47 8.91
N TRP A 6 9.81 -0.50 8.92
CA TRP A 6 9.00 -0.31 7.70
C TRP A 6 8.35 1.06 7.73
N ASP A 7 9.17 2.10 7.70
CA ASP A 7 8.68 3.44 7.38
C ASP A 7 8.47 3.50 5.86
N ILE A 8 7.23 3.65 5.42
CA ILE A 8 6.89 3.78 4.01
C ILE A 8 6.73 5.25 3.71
N GLU A 9 7.54 5.76 2.77
CA GLU A 9 7.30 7.09 2.20
C GLU A 9 6.05 7.05 1.31
N VAL A 10 4.89 7.31 1.93
CA VAL A 10 3.55 7.14 1.35
C VAL A 10 3.40 7.83 0.00
N GLU A 11 3.91 9.06 -0.11
CA GLU A 11 3.80 9.84 -1.34
C GLU A 11 4.65 9.25 -2.48
N THR A 12 5.86 8.78 -2.17
CA THR A 12 6.69 8.04 -3.14
C THR A 12 6.01 6.74 -3.56
N ALA A 13 5.45 5.99 -2.62
CA ALA A 13 4.73 4.75 -2.92
C ALA A 13 3.52 5.00 -3.83
N ARG A 14 2.70 6.02 -3.53
CA ARG A 14 1.59 6.45 -4.39
C ARG A 14 2.06 6.88 -5.78
N GLY A 15 3.16 7.62 -5.85
CA GLY A 15 3.79 8.03 -7.12
C GLY A 15 4.19 6.84 -7.99
N ILE A 16 4.78 5.80 -7.39
CA ILE A 16 5.16 4.56 -8.08
C ILE A 16 3.90 3.83 -8.59
N VAL A 17 2.85 3.71 -7.78
CA VAL A 17 1.60 3.07 -8.20
C VAL A 17 0.95 3.83 -9.36
N ASN A 18 0.89 5.16 -9.29
CA ASN A 18 0.35 5.99 -10.36
C ASN A 18 1.16 5.87 -11.66
N THR A 19 2.49 5.82 -11.55
CA THR A 19 3.37 5.61 -12.71
C THR A 19 3.14 4.23 -13.33
N THR A 20 3.03 3.20 -12.48
CA THR A 20 2.74 1.82 -12.88
C THR A 20 1.40 1.74 -13.59
N LYS A 21 0.35 2.37 -13.05
CA LYS A 21 -0.95 2.49 -13.72
C LYS A 21 -0.83 3.15 -15.09
N GLY A 22 -0.07 4.24 -15.20
CA GLY A 22 0.20 4.88 -16.48
C GLY A 22 0.94 4.00 -17.50
N HIS A 23 1.68 2.96 -17.07
CA HIS A 23 2.23 1.95 -17.98
C HIS A 23 1.16 0.96 -18.44
N PHE A 24 0.26 0.54 -17.55
CA PHE A 24 -0.83 -0.37 -17.89
C PHE A 24 -1.90 0.29 -18.76
N ASP A 25 -2.20 1.57 -18.55
CA ASP A 25 -3.14 2.32 -19.39
C ASP A 25 -2.65 2.42 -20.86
N LYS A 26 -1.34 2.28 -21.11
CA LYS A 26 -0.78 2.22 -22.49
C LYS A 26 -1.00 0.87 -23.17
N ILE A 27 -1.34 -0.19 -22.43
CA ILE A 27 -1.56 -1.53 -22.99
C ILE A 27 -2.79 -1.55 -23.89
N ASP A 28 -3.84 -0.80 -23.55
CA ASP A 28 -5.04 -0.71 -24.39
C ASP A 28 -4.73 -0.09 -25.76
N GLN A 29 -3.92 0.98 -25.78
CA GLN A 29 -3.43 1.56 -27.04
C GLN A 29 -2.58 0.55 -27.83
N LEU A 30 -1.65 -0.14 -27.18
CA LEU A 30 -0.82 -1.16 -27.83
C LEU A 30 -1.65 -2.32 -28.40
N LYS A 31 -2.76 -2.67 -27.74
CA LYS A 31 -3.71 -3.68 -28.20
C LYS A 31 -4.41 -3.23 -29.48
N VAL A 32 -4.93 -2.00 -29.51
CA VAL A 32 -5.54 -1.43 -30.72
C VAL A 32 -4.52 -1.38 -31.87
N ASP A 33 -3.32 -0.86 -31.62
CA ASP A 33 -2.27 -0.73 -32.63
C ASP A 33 -1.83 -2.10 -33.16
N SER A 34 -1.63 -3.08 -32.27
CA SER A 34 -1.24 -4.43 -32.66
C SER A 34 -2.33 -5.14 -33.45
N GLN A 35 -3.60 -5.00 -33.07
CA GLN A 35 -4.72 -5.60 -33.79
C GLN A 35 -4.86 -4.99 -35.19
N GLY A 36 -4.74 -3.67 -35.30
CA GLY A 36 -4.72 -2.97 -36.59
C GLY A 36 -3.60 -3.47 -37.50
N ALA A 37 -2.37 -3.55 -36.99
CA ALA A 37 -1.22 -4.04 -37.75
C ALA A 37 -1.41 -5.48 -38.26
N VAL A 38 -2.04 -6.36 -37.46
CA VAL A 38 -2.35 -7.73 -37.91
C VAL A 38 -3.45 -7.73 -38.97
N MET A 39 -4.50 -6.92 -38.83
CA MET A 39 -5.56 -6.83 -39.84
C MET A 39 -5.05 -6.27 -41.18
N ASP A 40 -4.13 -5.30 -41.13
CA ASP A 40 -3.46 -4.77 -42.31
C ASP A 40 -2.59 -5.85 -42.98
N ALA A 41 -1.85 -6.63 -42.19
CA ALA A 41 -1.05 -7.74 -42.70
C ALA A 41 -1.90 -8.86 -43.32
N ILE A 42 -3.05 -9.17 -42.72
CA ILE A 42 -4.03 -10.12 -43.28
C ILE A 42 -4.59 -9.62 -44.62
N THR A 43 -4.84 -8.32 -44.73
CA THR A 43 -5.38 -7.72 -45.96
C THR A 43 -4.32 -7.66 -47.07
N ALA A 44 -3.04 -7.53 -46.71
CA ALA A 44 -1.93 -7.46 -47.65
C ALA A 44 -1.43 -8.83 -48.14
N THR A 45 -1.84 -9.95 -47.51
CA THR A 45 -1.41 -11.29 -47.92
C THR A 45 -2.39 -11.92 -48.91
N ASP A 46 -1.86 -12.38 -50.05
CA ASP A 46 -2.61 -13.18 -51.02
C ASP A 46 -2.72 -14.67 -50.62
N ASN A 47 -2.02 -15.07 -49.56
CA ASN A 47 -2.02 -16.44 -49.06
C ASN A 47 -3.01 -16.62 -47.91
N LEU A 48 -4.01 -17.48 -48.15
CA LEU A 48 -5.08 -17.78 -47.19
C LEU A 48 -4.58 -18.44 -45.89
N GLU A 49 -3.62 -19.35 -45.96
CA GLU A 49 -3.07 -20.03 -44.77
C GLU A 49 -2.32 -19.05 -43.87
N ILE A 50 -1.55 -18.13 -44.48
CA ILE A 50 -0.84 -17.06 -43.75
C ILE A 50 -1.86 -16.12 -43.10
N GLY A 51 -2.89 -15.71 -43.82
CA GLY A 51 -3.97 -14.86 -43.28
C GLY A 51 -4.69 -15.52 -42.09
N GLN A 52 -4.97 -16.82 -42.18
CA GLN A 52 -5.56 -17.59 -41.08
C GLN A 52 -4.61 -17.69 -39.88
N ALA A 53 -3.33 -17.99 -40.10
CA ALA A 53 -2.33 -18.07 -39.03
C ALA A 53 -2.16 -16.74 -38.30
N LEU A 54 -2.18 -15.62 -39.02
CA LEU A 54 -2.16 -14.26 -38.43
C LEU A 54 -3.42 -14.01 -37.60
N SER A 55 -4.59 -14.34 -38.13
CA SER A 55 -5.87 -14.19 -37.42
C SER A 55 -5.89 -15.02 -36.12
N MET A 56 -5.45 -16.28 -36.17
CA MET A 56 -5.32 -17.13 -34.98
C MET A 56 -4.33 -16.54 -33.97
N THR A 57 -3.15 -16.12 -34.42
CA THR A 57 -2.14 -15.50 -33.54
C THR A 57 -2.70 -14.25 -32.84
N ASN A 58 -3.47 -13.44 -33.55
CA ASN A 58 -4.09 -12.26 -32.97
C ASN A 58 -5.16 -12.60 -31.91
N ASN A 59 -6.05 -13.53 -32.23
CA ASN A 59 -7.23 -13.82 -31.42
C ASN A 59 -6.92 -14.75 -30.24
N GLU A 60 -6.09 -15.77 -30.47
CA GLU A 60 -5.79 -16.80 -29.48
C GLU A 60 -4.62 -16.43 -28.57
N TYR A 61 -3.76 -15.48 -28.99
CA TYR A 61 -2.58 -15.12 -28.21
C TYR A 61 -2.52 -13.64 -27.88
N LEU A 62 -2.33 -12.75 -28.87
CA LEU A 62 -2.09 -11.32 -28.62
C LEU A 62 -3.23 -10.66 -27.84
N SER A 63 -4.48 -10.87 -28.26
CA SER A 63 -5.64 -10.25 -27.62
C SER A 63 -5.83 -10.74 -26.18
N ILE A 64 -5.60 -12.03 -25.93
CA ILE A 64 -5.71 -12.63 -24.59
C ILE A 64 -4.58 -12.14 -23.68
N MET A 65 -3.34 -12.15 -24.17
CA MET A 65 -2.17 -11.73 -23.42
C MET A 65 -2.29 -10.26 -22.99
N LEU A 66 -2.67 -9.37 -23.92
CA LEU A 66 -2.80 -7.94 -23.64
C LEU A 66 -3.97 -7.66 -22.69
N GLY A 67 -5.11 -8.34 -22.87
CA GLY A 67 -6.24 -8.22 -21.93
C GLY A 67 -5.92 -8.74 -20.53
N SER A 68 -5.13 -9.82 -20.43
CA SER A 68 -4.65 -10.33 -19.13
C SER A 68 -3.68 -9.35 -18.46
N ALA A 69 -2.75 -8.78 -19.22
CA ALA A 69 -1.79 -7.81 -18.70
C ALA A 69 -2.48 -6.55 -18.15
N GLU A 70 -3.50 -6.05 -18.85
CA GLU A 70 -4.34 -4.95 -18.40
C GLU A 70 -5.04 -5.29 -17.07
N ALA A 71 -5.75 -6.42 -17.02
CA ALA A 71 -6.50 -6.84 -15.82
C ALA A 71 -5.59 -7.08 -14.61
N VAL A 72 -4.43 -7.70 -14.81
CA VAL A 72 -3.43 -7.91 -13.76
C VAL A 72 -2.87 -6.57 -13.28
N GLY A 73 -2.57 -5.66 -14.21
CA GLY A 73 -2.07 -4.33 -13.89
C GLY A 73 -3.01 -3.52 -13.02
N ASP A 74 -4.28 -3.46 -13.39
CA ASP A 74 -5.31 -2.77 -12.62
C ASP A 74 -5.49 -3.39 -11.23
N ASN A 75 -5.50 -4.72 -11.14
CA ASN A 75 -5.62 -5.40 -9.86
C ASN A 75 -4.43 -5.09 -8.93
N ILE A 76 -3.21 -5.16 -9.46
CA ILE A 76 -2.00 -4.83 -8.70
C ILE A 76 -2.06 -3.38 -8.22
N CYS A 77 -2.38 -2.42 -9.09
CA CYS A 77 -2.44 -1.02 -8.71
C CYS A 77 -3.50 -0.77 -7.63
N LEU A 78 -4.68 -1.38 -7.77
CA LEU A 78 -5.75 -1.31 -6.76
C LEU A 78 -5.30 -1.88 -5.42
N LYS A 79 -4.72 -3.08 -5.41
CA LYS A 79 -4.25 -3.75 -4.19
C LYS A 79 -3.13 -2.98 -3.50
N MET A 80 -2.25 -2.35 -4.27
CA MET A 80 -1.19 -1.50 -3.72
C MET A 80 -1.76 -0.22 -3.11
N HIS A 81 -2.77 0.41 -3.71
CA HIS A 81 -3.48 1.53 -3.09
C HIS A 81 -4.18 1.12 -1.78
N GLU A 82 -4.86 -0.02 -1.77
CA GLU A 82 -5.48 -0.56 -0.55
C GLU A 82 -4.44 -0.78 0.56
N ALA A 83 -3.29 -1.38 0.22
CA ALA A 83 -2.20 -1.62 1.17
C ALA A 83 -1.59 -0.32 1.73
N ILE A 84 -1.37 0.69 0.88
CA ILE A 84 -0.89 2.01 1.31
C ILE A 84 -1.89 2.67 2.25
N ASN A 85 -3.18 2.62 1.93
CA ASN A 85 -4.21 3.21 2.80
C ASN A 85 -4.30 2.49 4.14
N ALA A 86 -4.21 1.15 4.15
CA ALA A 86 -4.19 0.37 5.38
C ALA A 86 -2.97 0.71 6.27
N TYR A 87 -1.81 0.98 5.67
CA TYR A 87 -0.64 1.46 6.40
C TYR A 87 -0.91 2.82 7.08
N VAL A 88 -1.44 3.79 6.34
CA VAL A 88 -1.76 5.13 6.87
C VAL A 88 -2.82 5.07 7.97
N ASP A 89 -3.86 4.25 7.80
CA ASP A 89 -4.89 4.07 8.81
C ASP A 89 -4.34 3.42 10.08
N GLY A 90 -3.44 2.44 9.94
CA GLY A 90 -2.74 1.82 11.06
C GLY A 90 -1.88 2.82 11.85
N ASP A 91 -1.10 3.65 11.15
CA ASP A 91 -0.28 4.70 11.77
C ASP A 91 -1.14 5.70 12.56
N ARG A 92 -2.27 6.11 11.98
CA ARG A 92 -3.23 6.98 12.65
C ARG A 92 -3.80 6.33 13.92
N GLN A 93 -4.20 5.07 13.84
CA GLN A 93 -4.73 4.34 14.99
C GLN A 93 -3.72 4.25 16.13
N VAL A 94 -2.45 3.95 15.82
CA VAL A 94 -1.37 3.90 16.83
C VAL A 94 -1.12 5.28 17.44
N ALA A 95 -1.19 6.35 16.65
CA ALA A 95 -1.08 7.72 17.16
C ALA A 95 -2.25 8.09 18.10
N GLU A 96 -3.48 7.71 17.74
CA GLU A 96 -4.68 7.91 18.58
C GLU A 96 -4.58 7.14 19.89
N ASP A 97 -4.16 5.87 19.84
CA ASP A 97 -3.95 5.03 21.03
C ASP A 97 -2.85 5.60 21.94
N ALA A 98 -1.75 6.10 21.36
CA ALA A 98 -0.69 6.76 22.12
C ALA A 98 -1.17 8.06 22.78
N GLN A 99 -1.96 8.87 22.08
CA GLN A 99 -2.54 10.09 22.65
C GLN A 99 -3.51 9.78 23.80
N ALA A 100 -4.34 8.75 23.64
CA ALA A 100 -5.25 8.27 24.69
C ALA A 100 -4.47 7.78 25.92
N ALA A 101 -3.38 7.04 25.71
CA ALA A 101 -2.53 6.56 26.79
C ALA A 101 -1.85 7.70 27.56
N VAL A 102 -1.33 8.72 26.87
CA VAL A 102 -0.74 9.92 27.50
C VAL A 102 -1.79 10.70 28.30
N SER A 103 -2.99 10.86 27.75
CA SER A 103 -4.09 11.58 28.41
C SER A 103 -4.65 10.85 29.64
N ALA A 104 -4.35 9.56 29.79
CA ALA A 104 -4.74 8.75 30.92
C ALA A 104 -3.70 8.71 32.05
N ILE A 105 -2.54 9.36 31.88
CA ILE A 105 -1.53 9.51 32.94
C ILE A 105 -2.12 10.50 33.97
N PRO A 106 -2.40 10.06 35.21
CA PRO A 106 -2.85 10.98 36.26
C PRO A 106 -1.75 12.01 36.52
N ASP A 107 -2.11 13.29 36.64
CA ASP A 107 -1.19 14.31 37.13
C ASP A 107 -0.67 13.83 38.50
N GLU A 108 0.60 13.47 38.58
CA GLU A 108 1.25 13.21 39.87
C GLU A 108 1.23 14.52 40.64
N ASP A 109 0.32 14.63 41.60
CA ASP A 109 0.23 15.75 42.53
C ASP A 109 1.55 15.83 43.33
N PRO A 110 2.39 16.87 43.12
CA PRO A 110 3.70 16.98 43.75
C PRO A 110 3.62 17.24 45.27
N GLU A 111 2.42 17.32 45.88
CA GLU A 111 2.26 17.56 47.31
C GLU A 111 2.09 16.31 48.19
N ALA A 112 1.99 15.10 47.63
CA ALA A 112 1.76 13.88 48.42
C ALA A 112 2.95 13.42 49.29
N ASP A 113 4.15 14.02 49.13
CA ASP A 113 5.38 13.57 49.81
C ASP A 113 5.79 14.42 51.04
N LYS A 114 4.90 15.29 51.55
CA LYS A 114 5.12 16.05 52.80
C LYS A 114 4.47 15.42 54.03
N VAL A 115 4.50 14.08 54.16
CA VAL A 115 4.17 13.44 55.45
C VAL A 115 5.43 13.37 56.31
N THR A 116 5.66 14.45 57.04
CA THR A 116 6.67 14.58 58.10
C THR A 116 6.76 13.33 58.98
N PRO A 117 7.94 12.70 59.17
CA PRO A 117 8.07 11.62 60.14
C PRO A 117 7.96 12.18 61.56
N GLN A 118 6.86 11.87 62.25
CA GLN A 118 6.69 12.13 63.68
C GLN A 118 7.76 11.36 64.48
N VAL A 119 8.79 12.07 64.94
CA VAL A 119 9.82 11.54 65.85
C VAL A 119 9.15 11.23 67.19
N ARG A 120 8.88 9.95 67.42
CA ARG A 120 8.29 9.45 68.67
C ARG A 120 9.35 9.48 69.78
N ASN A 121 9.40 10.56 70.55
CA ASN A 121 10.20 10.67 71.76
C ASN A 121 9.83 9.54 72.74
N ARG A 122 10.80 8.65 73.05
CA ARG A 122 10.69 7.69 74.17
C ARG A 122 11.13 8.38 75.47
N PRO A 123 10.36 8.27 76.56
CA PRO A 123 10.74 8.85 77.84
C PRO A 123 11.76 7.97 78.60
N GLY A 124 12.84 8.62 79.05
CA GLY A 124 13.54 8.44 80.33
C GLY A 124 13.95 7.03 80.80
N VAL A 125 15.26 6.77 80.81
CA VAL A 125 15.89 5.75 81.67
C VAL A 125 16.55 6.48 82.85
N PRO A 126 16.20 6.21 84.12
CA PRO A 126 16.95 6.72 85.26
C PRO A 126 18.22 5.89 85.52
N GLN A 127 19.25 6.58 86.05
CA GLN A 127 20.57 6.06 86.44
C GLN A 127 20.51 5.12 87.64
#